data_AF-A0A2D0MZQ1-F1
#
_entry.id   AF-A0A2D0MZQ1-F1
#
_cell.length_a   1.000
_cell.length_b   1.000
_cell.length_c   1.000
_cell.angle_alpha   90.00
_cell.angle_beta   90.00
_cell.angle_gamma   90.00
#
_symmetry.space_group_name_H-M   'P 1'
#
loop_
_entity.id
_entity.type
_entity.pdbx_description
1 polymer ?
#
loop_
_entity_poly.entity_id
_entity_poly.type
_entity_poly.pdbx_seq_one_letter_code
_entity_poly.pdbx_strand_id
1 'polypeptide(L)'
;MVYKPTRILIKKNGVWVTGNYLWNAAQTDADLMENTFNPAISFIDENDNTVNISYVVPAKPDCFTCHQNRSQVTPIGPKLRNMNLVANGHNQLQSLINRQWLTGIVHPAEIPALPNSKDPNVSLELRARAYLEVNCAHCHTDDGFCAGPFNPSLRLSYATPFADTQLDDYGSSINYVMDPQRFEEVGFKMPMIGTTVPDDAGINLVKAYIESLD
;
A
#
# COMPACT_ATOMS: atom_id res chain seq x y z
N MET A 1 15.69 23.15 4.72
CA MET A 1 14.43 23.14 5.50
C MET A 1 13.70 21.85 5.18
N VAL A 2 13.26 21.10 6.18
CA VAL A 2 12.56 19.81 5.96
C VAL A 2 11.07 20.04 6.13
N TYR A 3 10.36 20.13 5.01
CA TYR A 3 8.90 20.17 5.01
C TYR A 3 8.36 18.75 5.18
N LYS A 4 7.39 18.57 6.07
CA LYS A 4 6.77 17.28 6.35
C LYS A 4 5.33 17.30 5.86
N PRO A 5 4.88 16.34 5.04
CA PRO A 5 3.48 16.20 4.70
C PRO A 5 2.74 15.36 5.76
N THR A 6 1.44 15.60 5.91
CA THR A 6 0.53 14.75 6.67
C THR A 6 -0.76 14.56 5.88
N ARG A 7 -1.13 13.30 5.65
CA ARG A 7 -2.34 12.95 4.91
C ARG A 7 -3.36 12.38 5.87
N ILE A 8 -4.58 12.87 5.77
CA ILE A 8 -5.68 12.41 6.61
C ILE A 8 -6.88 12.04 5.75
N LEU A 9 -7.59 11.01 6.20
CA LEU A 9 -8.90 10.65 5.69
C LEU A 9 -9.89 10.79 6.85
N ILE A 10 -10.84 11.72 6.73
CA ILE A 10 -11.81 12.01 7.80
C ILE A 10 -13.21 11.63 7.32
N LYS A 11 -13.95 10.89 8.14
CA LYS A 11 -15.37 10.61 7.88
C LYS A 11 -16.23 11.75 8.44
N LYS A 12 -16.80 12.57 7.57
CA LYS A 12 -17.72 13.67 7.92
C LYS A 12 -19.11 13.35 7.37
N ASN A 13 -20.14 13.36 8.23
CA ASN A 13 -21.53 13.09 7.84
C ASN A 13 -21.69 11.82 7.00
N GLY A 14 -20.95 10.76 7.35
CA GLY A 14 -20.98 9.47 6.63
C GLY A 14 -20.06 9.38 5.41
N VAL A 15 -19.48 10.49 4.94
CA VAL A 15 -18.65 10.56 3.73
C VAL A 15 -17.18 10.72 4.09
N TRP A 16 -16.29 10.00 3.41
CA TRP A 16 -14.85 10.16 3.57
C TRP A 16 -14.33 11.35 2.76
N VAL A 17 -13.50 12.17 3.40
CA VAL A 17 -12.87 13.34 2.81
C VAL A 17 -11.35 13.23 2.99
N THR A 18 -10.61 13.45 1.92
CA THR A 18 -9.14 13.51 1.91
C THR A 18 -8.65 14.91 2.25
N GLY A 19 -7.56 14.99 2.99
CA GLY A 19 -6.84 16.24 3.25
C GLY A 19 -5.34 15.96 3.28
N ASN A 20 -4.57 16.79 2.59
CA ASN A 20 -3.12 16.73 2.59
C ASN A 20 -2.58 18.05 3.13
N TYR A 21 -1.81 17.99 4.21
CA TYR A 21 -1.35 19.15 4.95
C TYR A 21 0.17 19.23 4.88
N LEU A 22 0.70 20.41 4.58
CA LEU A 22 2.14 20.66 4.58
C LEU A 22 2.52 21.46 5.81
N TRP A 23 3.36 20.86 6.65
CA TRP A 23 3.86 21.53 7.84
C TRP A 23 4.85 22.64 7.47
N ASN A 24 4.76 23.76 8.17
CA ASN A 24 5.75 24.83 8.07
C ASN A 24 7.15 24.36 8.51
N ALA A 25 8.18 25.14 8.18
CA ALA A 25 9.57 24.76 8.49
C ALA A 25 9.85 24.59 10.00
N ALA A 26 9.06 25.25 10.86
CA ALA A 26 9.15 25.13 12.32
C ALA A 26 8.39 23.91 12.90
N GLN A 27 7.62 23.19 12.07
CA GLN A 27 6.75 22.06 12.46
C GLN A 27 5.73 22.42 13.55
N THR A 28 5.23 23.66 13.54
CA THR A 28 4.25 24.13 14.52
C THR A 28 2.83 24.21 13.97
N ASP A 29 2.68 24.32 12.65
CA ASP A 29 1.40 24.44 11.97
C ASP A 29 1.49 23.83 10.57
N ALA A 30 0.34 23.50 9.98
CA ALA A 30 0.27 22.90 8.65
C ALA A 30 -0.89 23.45 7.82
N ASP A 31 -0.57 23.87 6.60
CA ASP A 31 -1.55 24.39 5.64
C ASP A 31 -2.13 23.26 4.80
N LEU A 32 -3.45 23.31 4.56
CA LEU A 32 -4.09 22.42 3.60
C LEU A 32 -3.55 22.72 2.20
N MET A 33 -3.03 21.69 1.54
CA MET A 33 -2.54 21.75 0.18
C MET A 33 -3.53 21.18 -0.82
N GLU A 34 -3.74 21.93 -1.90
CA GLU A 34 -4.55 21.50 -3.04
C GLU A 34 -3.69 20.96 -4.20
N ASN A 35 -2.44 21.44 -4.31
CA ASN A 35 -1.53 21.12 -5.41
C ASN A 35 -0.41 20.15 -4.99
N THR A 36 0.19 19.49 -5.98
CA THR A 36 1.38 18.66 -5.80
C THR A 36 2.56 19.50 -5.31
N PHE A 37 3.35 18.97 -4.39
CA PHE A 37 4.57 19.59 -3.89
C PHE A 37 5.70 18.57 -3.85
N ASN A 38 6.90 18.98 -4.28
CA ASN A 38 8.04 18.07 -4.42
C ASN A 38 9.21 18.49 -3.53
N PRO A 39 9.13 18.32 -2.20
CA PRO A 39 10.24 18.68 -1.32
C PRO A 39 11.45 17.78 -1.57
N ALA A 40 12.63 18.40 -1.58
CA ALA A 40 13.87 17.65 -1.43
C ALA A 40 13.94 17.09 0.00
N ILE A 41 14.14 15.78 0.11
CA ILE A 41 14.27 15.06 1.38
C ILE A 41 15.60 14.29 1.35
N SER A 42 16.32 14.36 2.47
CA SER A 42 17.53 13.56 2.72
C SER A 42 17.29 12.68 3.94
N PHE A 43 17.60 11.38 3.84
CA PHE A 43 17.49 10.43 4.94
C PHE A 43 18.62 9.39 4.87
N ILE A 44 18.82 8.67 5.97
CA ILE A 44 19.75 7.53 6.03
C ILE A 44 18.93 6.26 5.79
N ASP A 45 19.35 5.45 4.83
CA ASP A 45 18.72 4.16 4.54
C ASP A 45 19.17 3.06 5.51
N GLU A 46 18.66 1.84 5.30
CA GLU A 46 18.98 0.66 6.12
C GLU A 46 20.44 0.18 5.99
N ASN A 47 21.19 0.70 5.03
CA ASN A 47 22.60 0.39 4.76
C ASN A 47 23.53 1.55 5.16
N ASP A 48 23.05 2.47 6.01
CA ASP A 48 23.77 3.67 6.48
C ASP A 48 24.17 4.66 5.36
N ASN A 49 23.56 4.59 4.18
CA ASN A 49 23.82 5.54 3.10
C ASN A 49 22.92 6.77 3.18
N THR A 50 23.45 7.94 2.81
CA THR A 50 22.63 9.14 2.64
C THR A 50 21.90 9.09 1.29
N VAL A 51 20.58 9.00 1.35
CA VAL A 51 19.70 9.02 0.18
C VAL A 51 19.04 10.39 0.05
N ASN A 52 19.13 10.96 -1.15
CA ASN A 52 18.49 12.24 -1.50
C ASN A 52 17.39 11.98 -2.53
N ILE A 53 16.17 12.40 -2.22
CA ILE A 53 15.02 12.24 -3.12
C ILE A 53 14.26 13.55 -3.32
N SER A 54 13.63 13.65 -4.49
CA SER A 54 12.52 14.59 -4.72
C SER A 54 11.22 13.88 -4.35
N TYR A 55 10.80 14.00 -3.10
CA TYR A 55 9.62 13.30 -2.60
C TYR A 55 8.36 13.90 -3.20
N VAL A 56 7.46 13.09 -3.73
CA VAL A 56 6.20 13.60 -4.30
C VAL A 56 5.10 13.62 -3.24
N VAL A 57 4.66 14.82 -2.88
CA VAL A 57 3.45 15.04 -2.10
C VAL A 57 2.28 15.20 -3.09
N PRO A 58 1.34 14.24 -3.17
CA PRO A 58 0.27 14.22 -4.17
C PRO A 58 -0.71 15.39 -3.96
N ALA A 59 -1.30 15.86 -5.06
CA ALA A 59 -2.44 16.76 -5.00
C ALA A 59 -3.66 16.04 -4.39
N LYS A 60 -4.67 16.80 -3.98
CA LYS A 60 -5.89 16.24 -3.42
C LYS A 60 -6.62 15.25 -4.35
N PRO A 61 -6.72 15.49 -5.68
CA PRO A 61 -7.32 14.51 -6.60
C PRO A 61 -6.52 13.20 -6.70
N ASP A 62 -5.19 13.25 -6.59
CA ASP A 62 -4.34 12.06 -6.69
C ASP A 62 -4.60 11.08 -5.53
N CYS A 63 -5.03 11.57 -4.37
CA CYS A 63 -5.43 10.69 -3.27
C CYS A 63 -6.57 9.75 -3.68
N PHE A 64 -7.47 10.20 -4.55
CA PHE A 64 -8.60 9.42 -5.04
C PHE A 64 -8.14 8.21 -5.87
N THR A 65 -7.01 8.28 -6.55
CA THR A 65 -6.46 7.16 -7.33
C THR A 65 -6.34 5.90 -6.48
N CYS A 66 -5.82 6.00 -5.26
CA CYS A 66 -5.70 4.85 -4.36
C CYS A 66 -6.92 4.69 -3.44
N HIS A 67 -7.56 5.80 -3.05
CA HIS A 67 -8.68 5.82 -2.11
C HIS A 67 -10.05 5.76 -2.79
N GLN A 68 -10.18 5.09 -3.93
CA GLN A 68 -11.49 4.93 -4.56
C GLN A 68 -11.90 3.48 -4.69
N ASN A 69 -13.17 3.24 -4.44
CA ASN A 69 -13.86 1.99 -4.72
C ASN A 69 -15.23 2.32 -5.31
N ARG A 70 -15.54 1.84 -6.52
CA ARG A 70 -16.74 2.23 -7.28
C ARG A 70 -16.96 3.75 -7.34
N SER A 71 -15.88 4.49 -7.60
CA SER A 71 -15.89 5.95 -7.65
C SER A 71 -16.29 6.64 -6.32
N GLN A 72 -16.23 5.94 -5.19
CA GLN A 72 -16.43 6.50 -3.86
C GLN A 72 -15.14 6.51 -3.06
N VAL A 73 -14.92 7.58 -2.31
CA VAL A 73 -13.75 7.68 -1.43
C VAL A 73 -13.86 6.66 -0.30
N THR A 74 -12.85 5.79 -0.15
CA THR A 74 -12.79 4.77 0.91
C THR A 74 -11.40 4.69 1.56
N PRO A 75 -11.31 4.35 2.85
CA PRO A 75 -10.04 3.96 3.46
C PRO A 75 -9.49 2.68 2.81
N ILE A 76 -8.17 2.65 2.63
CA ILE A 76 -7.42 1.45 2.19
C ILE A 76 -7.17 0.50 3.38
N GLY A 77 -7.06 1.05 4.59
CA GLY A 77 -6.83 0.31 5.82
C GLY A 77 -7.21 1.12 7.07
N PRO A 78 -6.93 0.60 8.27
CA PRO A 78 -6.33 -0.72 8.50
C PRO A 78 -7.32 -1.88 8.28
N LYS A 79 -6.82 -2.98 7.72
CA LYS A 79 -7.55 -4.26 7.63
C LYS A 79 -7.24 -5.11 8.85
N LEU A 80 -8.24 -5.84 9.38
CA LEU A 80 -8.07 -6.64 10.61
C LEU A 80 -6.92 -7.65 10.52
N ARG A 81 -6.77 -8.33 9.37
CA ARG A 81 -5.68 -9.28 9.13
C ARG A 81 -4.28 -8.67 9.23
N ASN A 82 -4.13 -7.38 8.87
CA ASN A 82 -2.87 -6.65 8.97
C ASN A 82 -2.59 -6.17 10.40
N MET A 83 -3.60 -6.18 11.27
CA MET A 83 -3.47 -5.83 12.68
C MET A 83 -3.41 -7.06 13.59
N ASN A 84 -3.67 -8.27 13.07
CA ASN A 84 -3.58 -9.50 13.84
C ASN A 84 -2.14 -9.99 13.96
N LEU A 85 -1.30 -9.19 14.60
CA LEU A 85 0.12 -9.46 14.80
C LEU A 85 0.51 -9.24 16.27
N VAL A 86 1.58 -9.90 16.68
CA VAL A 86 2.18 -9.72 18.01
C VAL A 86 3.30 -8.70 17.91
N ALA A 87 3.18 -7.60 18.65
CA ALA A 87 4.21 -6.58 18.80
C ALA A 87 4.54 -6.43 20.30
N ASN A 88 5.82 -6.46 20.65
CA ASN A 88 6.30 -6.36 22.04
C ASN A 88 5.61 -7.35 23.00
N GLY A 89 5.38 -8.59 22.55
CA GLY A 89 4.74 -9.64 23.35
C GLY A 89 3.22 -9.55 23.45
N HIS A 90 2.58 -8.57 22.81
CA HIS A 90 1.13 -8.38 22.85
C HIS A 90 0.51 -8.40 21.46
N ASN A 91 -0.62 -9.09 21.30
CA ASN A 91 -1.39 -9.03 20.06
C ASN A 91 -2.08 -7.65 19.93
N GLN A 92 -1.90 -6.99 18.79
CA GLN A 92 -2.43 -5.65 18.54
C GLN A 92 -3.97 -5.64 18.49
N LEU A 93 -4.62 -6.61 17.83
CA LEU A 93 -6.09 -6.72 17.85
C LEU A 93 -6.62 -6.95 19.27
N GLN A 94 -6.00 -7.84 20.06
CA GLN A 94 -6.41 -8.06 21.45
C GLN A 94 -6.35 -6.75 22.25
N SER A 95 -5.30 -5.94 22.01
CA SER A 95 -5.12 -4.66 22.66
C SER A 95 -6.23 -3.66 22.31
N LEU A 96 -6.74 -3.68 21.07
CA LEU A 96 -7.86 -2.84 20.62
C LEU A 96 -9.21 -3.34 21.18
N ILE A 97 -9.41 -4.66 21.24
CA ILE A 97 -10.58 -5.30 21.84
C ILE A 97 -10.67 -4.96 23.33
N ASN A 98 -9.57 -5.10 24.07
CA ASN A 98 -9.51 -4.81 25.52
C ASN A 98 -9.83 -3.34 25.83
N ARG A 99 -9.53 -2.43 24.89
CA ARG A 99 -9.84 -0.99 24.99
C ARG A 99 -11.28 -0.65 24.55
N GLN A 100 -12.04 -1.64 24.08
CA GLN A 100 -13.38 -1.47 23.53
C GLN A 100 -13.41 -0.52 22.32
N TRP A 101 -12.32 -0.46 21.54
CA TRP A 101 -12.23 0.35 20.32
C TRP A 101 -12.73 -0.38 19.08
N LEU A 102 -12.93 -1.70 19.18
CA LEU A 102 -13.51 -2.53 18.14
C LEU A 102 -14.84 -3.11 18.63
N THR A 103 -15.81 -3.20 17.73
CA THR A 103 -17.09 -3.88 17.97
C THR A 103 -17.26 -4.99 16.93
N GLY A 104 -18.04 -6.02 17.25
CA GLY A 104 -18.31 -7.15 16.34
C GLY A 104 -17.22 -8.21 16.25
N ILE A 105 -16.16 -8.12 17.05
CA ILE A 105 -15.07 -9.11 17.15
C ILE A 105 -14.79 -9.35 18.63
N VAL A 106 -14.72 -10.61 19.05
CA VAL A 106 -14.49 -10.96 20.45
C VAL A 106 -13.07 -11.48 20.67
N HIS A 107 -12.53 -12.26 19.73
CA HIS A 107 -11.21 -12.87 19.85
C HIS A 107 -10.37 -12.73 18.57
N PRO A 108 -9.08 -12.35 18.65
CA PRO A 108 -8.20 -12.29 17.48
C PRO A 108 -8.05 -13.63 16.74
N ALA A 109 -8.27 -14.76 17.41
CA ALA A 109 -8.22 -16.09 16.80
C ALA A 109 -9.28 -16.29 15.70
N GLU A 110 -10.33 -15.46 15.66
CA GLU A 110 -11.37 -15.47 14.62
C GLU A 110 -10.92 -14.78 13.33
N ILE A 111 -9.81 -14.03 13.37
CA ILE A 111 -9.30 -13.24 12.26
C ILE A 111 -8.04 -13.88 11.70
N PRO A 112 -7.95 -14.20 10.41
CA PRO A 112 -6.69 -14.65 9.81
C PRO A 112 -5.60 -13.58 9.96
N ALA A 113 -4.40 -13.98 10.38
CA ALA A 113 -3.24 -13.09 10.39
C ALA A 113 -2.59 -13.05 9.02
N LEU A 114 -2.10 -11.87 8.62
CA LEU A 114 -1.21 -11.76 7.46
C LEU A 114 0.21 -12.19 7.88
N PRO A 115 0.87 -13.11 7.14
CA PRO A 115 2.24 -13.48 7.48
C PRO A 115 3.20 -12.32 7.23
N ASN A 116 4.33 -12.33 7.93
CA ASN A 116 5.39 -11.38 7.67
C ASN A 116 6.05 -11.68 6.32
N SER A 117 5.93 -10.78 5.35
CA SER A 117 6.50 -10.94 4.02
C SER A 117 8.04 -10.99 4.02
N LYS A 118 8.69 -10.59 5.12
CA LYS A 118 10.15 -10.63 5.29
C LYS A 118 10.65 -11.87 6.06
N ASP A 119 9.76 -12.72 6.60
CA ASP A 119 10.19 -13.90 7.37
C ASP A 119 10.57 -15.07 6.44
N PRO A 120 11.86 -15.44 6.33
CA PRO A 120 12.30 -16.48 5.40
C PRO A 120 11.76 -17.88 5.73
N ASN A 121 11.21 -18.09 6.93
CA ASN A 121 10.60 -19.37 7.32
C ASN A 121 9.17 -19.52 6.78
N VAL A 122 8.57 -18.44 6.25
CA VAL A 122 7.28 -18.47 5.56
C VAL A 122 7.50 -18.78 4.08
N SER A 123 6.63 -19.61 3.49
CA SER A 123 6.75 -19.97 2.07
C SER A 123 6.74 -18.73 1.16
N LEU A 124 7.42 -18.85 0.01
CA LEU A 124 7.52 -17.77 -0.98
C LEU A 124 6.14 -17.22 -1.37
N GLU A 125 5.20 -18.09 -1.69
CA GLU A 125 3.83 -17.73 -2.03
C GLU A 125 3.17 -16.89 -0.92
N LEU A 126 3.17 -17.37 0.33
CA LEU A 126 2.48 -16.69 1.42
C LEU A 126 3.09 -15.31 1.69
N ARG A 127 4.41 -15.17 1.57
CA ARG A 127 5.10 -13.88 1.68
C ARG A 127 4.74 -12.93 0.55
N ALA A 128 4.81 -13.40 -0.70
CA ALA A 128 4.53 -12.57 -1.88
C ALA A 128 3.07 -12.11 -1.89
N ARG A 129 2.12 -13.00 -1.61
CA ARG A 129 0.69 -12.65 -1.51
C ARG A 129 0.41 -11.67 -0.37
N ALA A 130 1.11 -11.78 0.75
CA ALA A 130 1.00 -10.81 1.84
C ALA A 130 1.52 -9.42 1.41
N TYR A 131 2.62 -9.39 0.66
CA TYR A 131 3.15 -8.15 0.10
C TYR A 131 2.16 -7.50 -0.87
N LEU A 132 1.57 -8.29 -1.77
CA LEU A 132 0.57 -7.83 -2.74
C LEU A 132 -0.71 -7.31 -2.07
N GLU A 133 -1.17 -7.93 -0.99
CA GLU A 133 -2.33 -7.48 -0.19
C GLU A 133 -2.16 -6.06 0.37
N VAL A 134 -0.96 -5.73 0.84
CA VAL A 134 -0.66 -4.44 1.46
C VAL A 134 -0.39 -3.37 0.40
N ASN A 135 0.38 -3.71 -0.62
CA ASN A 135 0.94 -2.72 -1.55
C ASN A 135 0.16 -2.58 -2.87
N CYS A 136 -0.63 -3.58 -3.27
CA CYS A 136 -1.23 -3.63 -4.62
C CYS A 136 -2.75 -3.84 -4.60
N ALA A 137 -3.27 -4.61 -3.64
CA ALA A 137 -4.66 -5.07 -3.65
C ALA A 137 -5.71 -3.96 -3.51
N HIS A 138 -5.35 -2.77 -3.02
CA HIS A 138 -6.31 -1.67 -2.95
C HIS A 138 -6.62 -1.07 -4.34
N CYS A 139 -5.70 -1.18 -5.29
CA CYS A 139 -5.91 -0.80 -6.69
C CYS A 139 -6.42 -1.98 -7.52
N HIS A 140 -5.85 -3.18 -7.30
CA HIS A 140 -6.14 -4.40 -8.05
C HIS A 140 -7.21 -5.26 -7.35
N THR A 141 -8.45 -4.77 -7.42
CA THR A 141 -9.70 -5.47 -7.08
C THR A 141 -10.74 -5.18 -8.16
N ASP A 142 -11.86 -5.90 -8.15
CA ASP A 142 -12.99 -5.68 -9.09
C ASP A 142 -13.61 -4.28 -9.01
N ASP A 143 -13.36 -3.56 -7.93
CA ASP A 143 -13.97 -2.26 -7.65
C ASP A 143 -12.95 -1.13 -7.49
N GLY A 144 -11.65 -1.44 -7.57
CA GLY A 144 -10.55 -0.50 -7.36
C GLY A 144 -10.21 0.34 -8.61
N PHE A 145 -9.11 1.09 -8.56
CA PHE A 145 -8.65 1.92 -9.68
C PHE A 145 -8.28 1.16 -10.93
N CYS A 146 -7.71 -0.04 -10.77
CA CYS A 146 -7.37 -0.87 -11.91
C CYS A 146 -8.57 -1.69 -12.40
N ALA A 147 -9.77 -1.54 -11.82
CA ALA A 147 -10.97 -2.17 -12.35
C ALA A 147 -11.37 -1.49 -13.66
N GLY A 148 -11.32 -2.24 -14.77
CA GLY A 148 -11.78 -1.72 -16.05
C GLY A 148 -11.46 -2.66 -17.21
N PRO A 149 -12.20 -2.56 -18.33
CA PRO A 149 -12.05 -3.46 -19.47
C PRO A 149 -10.68 -3.34 -20.18
N PHE A 150 -9.93 -2.28 -19.89
CA PHE A 150 -8.61 -2.00 -20.47
C PHE A 150 -7.45 -2.31 -19.53
N ASN A 151 -7.73 -2.83 -18.33
CA ASN A 151 -6.72 -3.19 -17.34
C ASN A 151 -6.75 -4.72 -17.09
N PRO A 152 -5.62 -5.33 -16.71
CA PRO A 152 -5.61 -6.70 -16.19
C PRO A 152 -6.61 -6.85 -15.04
N SER A 153 -7.47 -7.87 -15.11
CA SER A 153 -8.47 -8.16 -14.06
C SER A 153 -7.83 -8.88 -12.86
N LEU A 154 -6.71 -8.32 -12.39
CA LEU A 154 -5.93 -8.82 -11.26
C LEU A 154 -6.68 -8.60 -9.94
N ARG A 155 -6.77 -9.67 -9.15
CA ARG A 155 -7.35 -9.64 -7.79
C ARG A 155 -6.29 -10.02 -6.79
N LEU A 156 -5.62 -9.01 -6.25
CA LEU A 156 -4.40 -9.20 -5.47
C LEU A 156 -4.63 -9.29 -3.96
N SER A 157 -5.88 -9.41 -3.52
CA SER A 157 -6.16 -9.57 -2.10
C SER A 157 -5.67 -10.93 -1.59
N TYR A 158 -5.13 -10.94 -0.37
CA TYR A 158 -4.70 -12.16 0.30
C TYR A 158 -5.83 -13.20 0.42
N ALA A 159 -7.07 -12.73 0.56
CA ALA A 159 -8.24 -13.59 0.73
C ALA A 159 -8.75 -14.20 -0.59
N THR A 160 -8.34 -13.68 -1.74
CA THR A 160 -8.77 -14.19 -3.05
C THR A 160 -8.10 -15.54 -3.32
N PRO A 161 -8.83 -16.63 -3.61
CA PRO A 161 -8.21 -17.90 -4.01
C PRO A 161 -7.26 -17.73 -5.20
N PHE A 162 -6.14 -18.46 -5.27
CA PHE A 162 -5.14 -18.33 -6.35
C PHE A 162 -5.76 -18.35 -7.75
N ALA A 163 -6.66 -19.30 -8.01
CA ALA A 163 -7.36 -19.46 -9.29
C ALA A 163 -8.18 -18.21 -9.72
N ASP A 164 -8.52 -17.32 -8.79
CA ASP A 164 -9.29 -16.10 -9.07
C ASP A 164 -8.40 -14.85 -9.17
N THR A 165 -7.10 -14.97 -8.86
CA THR A 165 -6.16 -13.83 -8.83
C THR A 165 -5.74 -13.34 -10.20
N GLN A 166 -5.73 -14.24 -11.19
CA GLN A 166 -5.18 -14.03 -12.54
C GLN A 166 -3.67 -13.73 -12.54
N LEU A 167 -2.95 -14.16 -11.50
CA LEU A 167 -1.50 -13.95 -11.39
C LEU A 167 -0.71 -14.76 -12.43
N ASP A 168 -1.16 -15.97 -12.74
CA ASP A 168 -0.63 -16.84 -13.78
C ASP A 168 -0.87 -16.26 -15.19
N ASP A 169 -2.08 -15.75 -15.45
CA ASP A 169 -2.42 -15.15 -16.75
C ASP A 169 -1.59 -13.89 -17.09
N TYR A 170 -1.16 -13.13 -16.08
CA TYR A 170 -0.48 -11.84 -16.25
C TYR A 170 0.95 -11.80 -15.70
N GLY A 171 1.52 -12.92 -15.27
CA GLY A 171 2.82 -12.98 -14.58
C GLY A 171 3.93 -12.23 -15.32
N SER A 172 4.14 -12.54 -16.60
CA SER A 172 5.16 -11.86 -17.42
C SER A 172 4.89 -10.36 -17.55
N SER A 173 3.63 -9.94 -17.70
CA SER A 173 3.26 -8.51 -17.79
C SER A 173 3.52 -7.78 -16.47
N ILE A 174 3.24 -8.41 -15.32
CA ILE A 174 3.51 -7.83 -14.00
C ILE A 174 5.01 -7.59 -13.83
N ASN A 175 5.84 -8.59 -14.12
CA ASN A 175 7.31 -8.47 -14.04
C ASN A 175 7.82 -7.36 -14.96
N TYR A 176 7.23 -7.21 -16.14
CA TYR A 176 7.59 -6.19 -17.12
C TYR A 176 7.26 -4.77 -16.64
N VAL A 177 6.04 -4.52 -16.13
CA VAL A 177 5.63 -3.16 -15.71
C VAL A 177 6.11 -2.76 -14.32
N MET A 178 6.50 -3.73 -13.49
CA MET A 178 7.10 -3.47 -12.18
C MET A 178 8.59 -3.15 -12.24
N ASP A 179 9.27 -3.41 -13.36
CA ASP A 179 10.70 -3.16 -13.48
C ASP A 179 11.01 -1.65 -13.61
N PRO A 180 11.69 -1.04 -12.62
CA PRO A 180 12.03 0.37 -12.67
C PRO A 180 12.88 0.77 -13.88
N GLN A 181 13.67 -0.17 -14.43
CA GLN A 181 14.50 0.09 -15.61
C GLN A 181 13.67 0.26 -16.89
N ARG A 182 12.41 -0.19 -16.87
CA ARG A 182 11.50 -0.15 -18.02
C ARG A 182 10.51 1.01 -17.97
N PHE A 183 10.53 1.86 -16.95
CA PHE A 183 9.53 2.93 -16.82
C PHE A 183 9.51 3.90 -18.00
N GLU A 184 10.67 4.20 -18.60
CA GLU A 184 10.75 5.04 -19.81
C GLU A 184 10.16 4.33 -21.04
N GLU A 185 10.42 3.03 -21.19
CA GLU A 185 9.90 2.19 -22.28
C GLU A 185 8.38 1.99 -22.17
N VAL A 186 7.90 1.70 -20.96
CA VAL A 186 6.50 1.43 -20.63
C VAL A 186 5.66 2.71 -20.65
N GLY A 187 6.28 3.87 -20.37
CA GLY A 187 5.62 5.17 -20.28
C GLY A 187 4.86 5.41 -18.97
N PHE A 188 4.90 4.46 -18.03
CA PHE A 188 4.39 4.60 -16.68
C PHE A 188 5.15 3.69 -15.70
N LYS A 189 4.91 3.88 -14.40
CA LYS A 189 5.48 3.08 -13.32
C LYS A 189 4.39 2.33 -12.55
N MET A 190 4.77 1.26 -11.86
CA MET A 190 3.91 0.60 -10.88
C MET A 190 4.51 0.67 -9.47
N PRO A 191 3.74 1.12 -8.46
CA PRO A 191 2.47 1.87 -8.56
C PRO A 191 2.62 3.19 -9.34
N MET A 192 1.56 3.62 -10.05
CA MET A 192 1.57 4.84 -10.89
C MET A 192 1.92 6.11 -10.13
N ILE A 193 1.49 6.21 -8.88
CA ILE A 193 1.76 7.34 -7.99
C ILE A 193 2.13 6.81 -6.60
N GLY A 194 2.59 7.70 -5.71
CA GLY A 194 2.89 7.34 -4.32
C GLY A 194 4.24 6.64 -4.11
N THR A 195 4.96 6.31 -5.19
CA THR A 195 6.31 5.73 -5.13
C THR A 195 7.36 6.74 -5.56
N THR A 196 8.28 7.08 -4.66
CA THR A 196 9.49 7.87 -4.96
C THR A 196 10.74 6.98 -4.97
N VAL A 197 10.82 6.05 -4.02
CA VAL A 197 11.88 5.04 -3.92
C VAL A 197 11.23 3.67 -4.10
N PRO A 198 11.69 2.84 -5.05
CA PRO A 198 11.23 1.46 -5.19
C PRO A 198 11.59 0.63 -3.95
N ASP A 199 10.72 -0.31 -3.59
CA ASP A 199 11.03 -1.33 -2.58
C ASP A 199 11.60 -2.56 -3.30
N ASP A 200 12.93 -2.57 -3.50
CA ASP A 200 13.61 -3.61 -4.26
C ASP A 200 13.41 -5.00 -3.64
N ALA A 201 13.37 -5.11 -2.31
CA ALA A 201 13.11 -6.38 -1.62
C ALA A 201 11.70 -6.90 -1.93
N GLY A 202 10.70 -6.02 -1.90
CA GLY A 202 9.32 -6.33 -2.28
C GLY A 202 9.16 -6.70 -3.76
N ILE A 203 9.81 -5.95 -4.66
CA ILE A 203 9.81 -6.22 -6.10
C ILE A 203 10.44 -7.59 -6.38
N ASN A 204 11.59 -7.88 -5.79
CA ASN A 204 12.28 -9.17 -5.97
C ASN A 204 11.46 -10.34 -5.40
N LEU A 205 10.75 -10.13 -4.28
CA LEU A 205 9.85 -11.13 -3.72
C LEU A 205 8.69 -11.47 -4.67
N VAL A 206 8.07 -10.46 -5.28
CA VAL A 206 6.98 -10.65 -6.25
C VAL A 206 7.50 -11.32 -7.53
N LYS A 207 8.65 -10.86 -8.06
CA LYS A 207 9.30 -11.47 -9.24
C LYS A 207 9.58 -12.96 -9.03
N ALA A 208 10.24 -13.31 -7.92
CA ALA A 208 10.56 -14.70 -7.61
C ALA A 208 9.30 -15.57 -7.46
N TYR A 209 8.22 -15.02 -6.90
CA TYR A 209 6.95 -15.75 -6.81
C TYR A 209 6.34 -15.98 -8.19
N ILE A 210 6.27 -14.96 -9.04
CA ILE A 210 5.75 -15.10 -10.42
C ILE A 210 6.55 -16.13 -11.20
N GLU A 211 7.89 -16.08 -11.15
CA GLU A 211 8.77 -17.05 -11.80
C GLU A 211 8.58 -18.49 -11.29
N SER A 212 8.02 -18.67 -10.09
CA SER A 212 7.70 -19.99 -9.53
C SER A 212 6.34 -20.55 -9.98
N LEU A 213 5.52 -19.74 -10.67
CA LEU A 213 4.23 -20.15 -11.23
C LEU A 213 4.36 -20.73 -12.65
N ASP A 214 5.50 -20.48 -13.31
CA ASP A 214 5.88 -21.01 -14.63
C ASP A 214 6.43 -22.45 -14.53
#